data_AF-A0A183FVW3-F1
#
_entry.id   AF-A0A183FVW3-F1
#
_cell.length_a   1.000
_cell.length_b   1.000
_cell.length_c   1.000
_cell.angle_alpha   90.00
_cell.angle_beta   90.00
_cell.angle_gamma   90.00
#
_symmetry.space_group_name_H-M   'P 1'
#
loop_
_entity.id
_entity.type
_entity.pdbx_description
1 polymer ?
#
loop_
_entity_poly.entity_id
_entity_poly.type
_entity_poly.pdbx_seq_one_letter_code
_entity_poly.pdbx_strand_id
1 'polypeptide(L)'
;METRMLCWTTGATRMDRIRNDVIRQEFGVAPIADKMREARLRWYSHVLRMKEDRVRKIGLELEVSGKRPIEDARSSVGRMRYTRT
;
A
#
# COMPACT_ATOMS: atom_id res chain seq x y z
N MET A 1 12.84 2.68 5.02
CA MET A 1 14.29 2.36 5.11
C MET A 1 15.05 2.88 3.88
N GLU A 2 14.38 2.90 2.72
CA GLU A 2 14.96 3.23 1.41
C GLU A 2 15.66 4.58 1.29
N THR A 3 15.06 5.67 1.74
CA THR A 3 15.63 7.01 1.57
C THR A 3 16.61 7.40 2.64
N ARG A 4 16.65 6.70 3.79
CA ARG A 4 17.61 7.01 4.85
C ARG A 4 19.03 6.78 4.36
N MET A 5 19.32 5.64 3.74
CA MET A 5 20.66 5.37 3.20
C MET A 5 21.03 6.38 2.10
N LEU A 6 20.11 6.68 1.19
CA LEU A 6 20.33 7.68 0.14
C LEU A 6 20.64 9.06 0.74
N CYS A 7 19.85 9.52 1.73
CA CYS A 7 20.12 10.77 2.46
C CYS A 7 21.51 10.79 3.12
N TRP A 8 21.92 9.69 3.76
CA TRP A 8 23.26 9.60 4.36
C TRP A 8 24.36 9.75 3.32
N THR A 9 24.22 9.14 2.14
CA THR A 9 25.19 9.26 1.05
C THR A 9 25.22 10.65 0.43
N THR A 10 24.07 11.33 0.32
CA THR A 10 24.00 12.72 -0.19
C THR A 10 24.37 13.77 0.87
N GLY A 11 24.53 13.38 2.14
CA GLY A 11 24.67 14.34 3.24
C GLY A 11 23.41 15.16 3.53
N ALA A 12 22.25 14.72 3.04
CA ALA A 12 20.99 15.42 3.19
C ALA A 12 20.48 15.28 4.63
N THR A 13 20.31 16.41 5.30
CA THR A 13 19.80 16.49 6.66
C THR A 13 18.30 16.74 6.66
N ARG A 14 17.67 16.53 7.83
CA ARG A 14 16.24 16.83 8.01
C ARG A 14 15.93 18.33 7.86
N MET A 15 16.91 19.21 8.05
CA MET A 15 16.74 20.66 7.91
C MET A 15 16.64 21.10 6.45
N ASP A 16 17.28 20.38 5.53
CA ASP A 16 17.29 20.73 4.11
C ASP A 16 15.89 20.56 3.46
N ARG A 17 15.01 19.80 4.12
CA ARG A 17 13.62 19.52 3.68
C ARG A 17 13.52 19.09 2.21
N ILE A 18 14.61 18.49 1.69
CA ILE A 18 14.68 18.01 0.31
C ILE A 18 13.67 16.90 0.14
N ARG A 19 12.90 16.98 -0.93
CA ARG A 19 11.89 15.97 -1.22
C ARG A 19 12.55 14.66 -1.64
N ASN A 20 11.94 13.54 -1.25
CA ASN A 20 12.49 12.20 -1.47
C ASN A 20 12.59 11.81 -2.97
N ASP A 21 11.76 12.40 -3.83
CA ASP A 21 11.80 12.25 -5.28
C ASP A 21 13.08 12.83 -5.88
N VAL A 22 13.53 14.00 -5.42
CA VAL A 22 14.79 14.63 -5.85
C VAL A 22 15.97 13.74 -5.49
N ILE A 23 16.03 13.26 -4.24
CA ILE A 23 17.10 12.34 -3.80
C ILE A 23 17.09 11.07 -4.65
N ARG A 24 15.91 10.51 -4.93
CA ARG A 24 15.78 9.33 -5.79
C ARG A 24 16.22 9.58 -7.23
N GLN A 25 15.93 10.76 -7.77
CA GLN A 25 16.31 11.14 -9.13
C GLN A 25 17.83 11.21 -9.27
N GLU A 26 18.52 11.80 -8.30
CA GLU A 26 20.00 11.85 -8.25
C GLU A 26 20.64 10.46 -8.28
N PHE A 27 20.04 9.47 -7.61
CA PHE A 27 20.53 8.09 -7.62
C PHE A 27 19.88 7.19 -8.70
N GLY A 28 18.98 7.72 -9.53
CA GLY A 28 18.23 6.92 -10.52
C GLY A 28 17.36 5.81 -9.90
N VAL A 29 16.94 5.94 -8.64
CA VAL A 29 16.17 4.92 -7.93
C VAL A 29 14.67 5.10 -8.17
N ALA A 30 14.04 4.12 -8.81
CA ALA A 30 12.59 4.12 -9.01
C ALA A 30 11.82 4.16 -7.66
N PRO A 31 10.67 4.87 -7.59
CA PRO A 31 9.81 4.86 -6.41
C PRO A 31 9.38 3.44 -5.99
N ILE A 32 9.28 3.21 -4.67
CA ILE A 32 8.84 1.91 -4.15
C ILE A 32 7.44 1.53 -4.61
N ALA A 33 6.56 2.51 -4.78
CA ALA A 33 5.21 2.29 -5.27
C ALA A 33 5.24 1.60 -6.64
N ASP A 34 6.18 1.98 -7.50
CA ASP A 34 6.35 1.39 -8.83
C ASP A 34 6.92 -0.02 -8.74
N LYS A 35 7.91 -0.27 -7.86
CA LYS A 35 8.42 -1.63 -7.60
C LYS A 35 7.34 -2.56 -7.04
N MET A 36 6.52 -2.06 -6.13
CA MET A 36 5.40 -2.81 -5.58
C MET A 36 4.34 -3.08 -6.65
N ARG A 37 4.06 -2.10 -7.51
CA ARG A 37 3.16 -2.27 -8.66
C ARG A 37 3.69 -3.31 -9.63
N GLU A 38 4.97 -3.26 -9.97
CA GLU A 38 5.61 -4.24 -10.83
C GLU A 38 5.57 -5.65 -10.23
N ALA A 39 5.89 -5.81 -8.94
CA ALA A 39 5.80 -7.10 -8.25
C ALA A 39 4.37 -7.68 -8.29
N ARG A 40 3.35 -6.84 -8.06
CA ARG A 40 1.95 -7.25 -8.19
C ARG A 40 1.61 -7.69 -9.62
N LEU A 41 2.07 -6.95 -10.63
CA LEU A 41 1.82 -7.28 -12.04
C LEU A 41 2.52 -8.57 -12.47
N ARG A 42 3.75 -8.80 -11.99
CA ARG A 42 4.49 -10.05 -12.22
C ARG A 42 3.76 -11.23 -11.59
N TRP A 43 3.27 -11.09 -10.36
CA TRP A 43 2.45 -12.10 -9.70
C TRP A 43 1.16 -12.37 -10.47
N TYR A 44 0.44 -11.33 -10.89
CA TYR A 44 -0.80 -11.45 -11.66
C TYR A 44 -0.57 -12.17 -13.00
N SER A 45 0.47 -11.77 -13.73
CA SER A 45 0.87 -12.41 -14.99
C SER A 45 1.24 -13.88 -14.79
N HIS A 46 1.84 -14.21 -13.64
CA HIS A 46 2.14 -15.59 -13.30
C HIS A 46 0.86 -16.40 -13.05
N VAL A 47 -0.10 -15.85 -12.30
CA VAL A 47 -1.40 -16.48 -12.06
C VAL A 47 -2.20 -16.68 -13.36
N LEU A 48 -2.23 -15.69 -14.26
CA LEU A 48 -2.94 -15.81 -15.54
C LEU A 48 -2.41 -16.93 -16.44
N ARG A 49 -1.11 -17.21 -16.38
CA ARG A 49 -0.46 -18.29 -17.14
C ARG A 49 -0.59 -19.66 -16.46
N MET A 50 -1.14 -19.74 -15.25
CA MET A 50 -1.40 -21.02 -14.58
C MET A 50 -2.56 -21.77 -15.25
N LYS A 51 -2.56 -23.08 -15.06
CA LYS A 51 -3.70 -23.95 -15.39
C LYS A 51 -4.91 -23.60 -14.53
N GLU A 52 -6.09 -23.84 -15.08
CA GLU A 52 -7.40 -23.49 -14.49
C GLU A 52 -7.71 -24.22 -13.18
N ASP A 53 -7.10 -25.38 -12.94
CA ASP A 53 -7.28 -26.18 -11.74
C ASP A 53 -6.56 -25.60 -10.50
N ARG A 54 -5.71 -24.59 -10.69
CA ARG A 54 -4.94 -23.99 -9.59
C ARG A 54 -5.82 -23.07 -8.76
N VAL A 55 -5.85 -23.32 -7.44
CA VAL A 55 -6.56 -22.51 -6.44
C VAL A 55 -6.33 -21.00 -6.59
N ARG A 56 -5.10 -20.58 -6.94
CA ARG A 56 -4.78 -19.15 -7.12
C ARG A 56 -5.50 -18.50 -8.30
N LYS A 57 -5.76 -19.26 -9.37
CA LYS A 57 -6.45 -18.77 -10.57
C LYS A 57 -7.97 -18.78 -10.36
N ILE A 58 -8.48 -19.88 -9.81
CA ILE A 58 -9.88 -19.97 -9.37
C ILE A 58 -10.22 -18.84 -8.40
N GLY A 59 -9.38 -18.61 -7.38
CA GLY A 59 -9.58 -17.55 -6.39
C GLY A 59 -9.43 -16.14 -6.95
N LEU A 60 -8.77 -15.96 -8.10
CA LEU A 60 -8.70 -14.67 -8.78
C LEU A 60 -10.00 -14.36 -9.54
N GLU A 61 -10.64 -15.38 -10.11
CA GLU A 61 -11.88 -15.26 -10.90
C GLU A 61 -13.16 -15.38 -10.04
N LEU A 62 -13.02 -15.86 -8.81
CA LEU A 62 -14.16 -16.08 -7.91
C LEU A 62 -14.82 -14.76 -7.49
N GLU A 63 -16.09 -14.60 -7.87
CA GLU A 63 -16.95 -13.58 -7.28
C GLU A 63 -17.45 -14.02 -5.91
N VAL A 64 -17.02 -13.33 -4.86
CA VAL A 64 -17.49 -13.59 -3.49
C VAL A 64 -18.70 -12.71 -3.21
N SER A 65 -19.87 -13.32 -3.04
CA SER A 65 -21.06 -12.62 -2.57
C SER A 65 -20.97 -12.35 -1.07
N GLY A 66 -21.30 -11.13 -0.65
CA GLY A 66 -21.30 -10.72 0.75
C GLY A 66 -20.42 -9.51 1.01
N LYS A 67 -20.91 -8.56 1.82
CA LYS A 67 -20.12 -7.42 2.28
C LYS A 67 -19.71 -7.70 3.72
N ARG A 68 -18.42 -7.55 4.04
CA ARG A 68 -17.99 -7.48 5.44
C ARG A 68 -18.68 -6.24 6.05
N PRO A 69 -19.43 -6.37 7.16
CA PRO A 69 -19.98 -5.20 7.83
C PRO A 69 -18.82 -4.27 8.20
N ILE A 70 -18.90 -3.02 7.74
CA ILE A 70 -17.99 -1.96 8.17
C ILE A 70 -18.50 -1.56 9.55
N GLU A 71 -18.02 -2.25 10.57
CA GLU A 71 -18.24 -1.84 11.95
C GLU A 71 -17.44 -0.57 12.18
N ASP A 72 -18.11 0.58 12.16
CA ASP A 72 -17.52 1.85 12.55
C ASP A 72 -17.08 1.75 14.02
N ALA A 73 -15.77 1.76 14.27
CA ALA A 73 -15.20 1.76 15.63
C ALA A 73 -15.66 2.95 16.50
N ARG A 74 -16.38 3.92 15.93
CA ARG A 74 -17.00 5.05 16.63
C ARG A 74 -18.44 4.79 17.10
N SER A 75 -19.12 3.76 16.58
CA SER A 75 -20.54 3.51 16.88
C SER A 75 -20.77 2.71 18.18
N SER A 76 -19.71 2.16 18.77
CA SER A 76 -19.76 1.41 20.04
C SER A 76 -19.72 2.29 21.28
N VAL A 77 -19.39 3.58 21.17
CA VAL A 77 -19.49 4.53 22.28
C VAL A 77 -20.89 5.14 22.27
N GLY A 78 -21.76 4.59 23.12
CA GLY A 78 -23.10 5.07 23.36
C GLY A 78 -23.13 6.60 23.49
N ARG A 79 -23.85 7.26 22.60
CA ARG A 79 -24.01 8.72 22.57
C ARG A 79 -24.94 9.10 23.74
N MET A 80 -24.40 9.19 24.95
CA MET A 80 -25.11 9.68 26.13
C MET A 80 -25.43 11.17 25.94
N ARG A 81 -26.66 11.45 25.49
CA ARG A 81 -27.18 12.81 25.31
C ARG A 81 -27.48 13.38 26.70
N TYR A 82 -26.61 14.26 27.20
CA TYR A 82 -26.99 15.17 28.27
C TYR A 82 -27.90 16.25 27.66
N THR A 83 -29.21 16.18 27.89
CA THR A 83 -30.08 17.33 27.71
C THR A 83 -29.78 18.32 28.82
N ARG A 84 -29.26 19.50 28.44
CA ARG A 84 -29.00 20.62 29.34
C ARG A 84 -30.12 21.65 29.18
N THR A 85 -30.62 22.09 30.34
CA THR A 85 -31.66 23.08 30.67
C THR A 85 -33.10 22.71 30.33
#